data_AF-A0A3P7SBB8-F1
#
_entry.id   AF-A0A3P7SBB8-F1
#
_cell.length_a   1.000
_cell.length_b   1.000
_cell.length_c   1.000
_cell.angle_alpha   90.00
_cell.angle_beta   90.00
_cell.angle_gamma   90.00
#
_symmetry.space_group_name_H-M   'P 1'
#
loop_
_entity.id
_entity.type
_entity.pdbx_description
1 polymer ?
#
loop_
_entity_poly.entity_id
_entity_poly.type
_entity_poly.pdbx_seq_one_letter_code
_entity_poly.pdbx_strand_id
1 'polypeptide(L)' 'MSRLLNIIFGWEEVLVTQDLNHYMKLKSDLDSKGISTRSEFVNSRHRGIGSIGNGTYYLYVKKEEKRNN' A
#
# COMPACT_ATOMS: atom_id res chain seq x y z
N MET A 1 1.34 -8.21 6.29
CA MET A 1 -0.01 -8.55 6.80
C MET A 1 -0.74 -9.17 5.60
N SER A 2 -1.24 -10.42 5.68
CA SER A 2 -1.64 -11.18 4.47
C SER A 2 -2.63 -10.43 3.55
N ARG A 3 -2.41 -10.45 2.22
CA ARG A 3 -3.27 -9.85 1.17
C ARG A 3 -4.75 -10.26 1.30
N LEU A 4 -5.01 -11.46 1.81
CA LEU A 4 -6.37 -11.97 2.06
C LEU A 4 -7.14 -11.11 3.06
N LEU A 5 -6.47 -10.60 4.10
CA LEU A 5 -7.11 -9.74 5.10
C LEU A 5 -7.47 -8.37 4.51
N ASN A 6 -6.68 -7.86 3.56
CA ASN A 6 -7.01 -6.62 2.87
C ASN A 6 -8.33 -6.79 2.10
N ILE A 7 -8.53 -7.89 1.38
CA ILE A 7 -9.79 -8.18 0.68
C ILE A 7 -10.97 -8.28 1.67
N ILE A 8 -10.82 -9.07 2.74
CA ILE A 8 -11.90 -9.30 3.73
C ILE A 8 -12.33 -7.99 4.40
N PHE A 9 -11.37 -7.12 4.72
CA PHE A 9 -11.65 -5.83 5.35
C PHE A 9 -11.93 -4.70 4.35
N GLY A 10 -12.20 -5.01 3.07
CA GLY A 10 -12.59 -4.02 2.07
C GLY A 10 -11.47 -3.03 1.71
N TRP A 11 -10.22 -3.44 1.80
CA TRP A 11 -9.06 -2.70 1.30
C TRP A 11 -8.72 -3.16 -0.12
N GLU A 12 -8.68 -2.22 -1.04
CA GLU A 12 -8.40 -2.46 -2.46
C GLU A 12 -6.97 -2.01 -2.78
N GLU A 13 -6.20 -2.89 -3.43
CA GLU A 13 -4.83 -2.60 -3.87
C GLU A 13 -4.87 -1.61 -5.02
N VAL A 14 -4.20 -0.46 -4.87
CA VAL A 14 -4.18 0.60 -5.90
C VAL A 14 -2.80 0.86 -6.47
N LEU A 15 -1.74 0.44 -5.77
CA LEU A 15 -0.37 0.59 -6.24
C LEU A 15 0.52 -0.54 -5.71
N VAL A 16 1.32 -1.11 -6.60
CA VAL A 16 2.44 -1.99 -6.27
C VAL A 16 3.66 -1.47 -7.04
N THR A 17 4.68 -0.99 -6.33
CA THR A 17 5.84 -0.37 -6.95
C THR A 17 7.12 -0.61 -6.16
N GLN A 18 8.27 -0.62 -6.82
CA GLN A 18 9.58 -0.56 -6.17
C GLN A 18 10.11 0.88 -6.07
N ASP A 19 9.46 1.82 -6.75
CA ASP A 19 9.80 3.24 -6.73
C ASP A 19 9.17 3.94 -5.51
N LEU A 20 10.02 4.31 -4.56
CA LEU A 20 9.65 5.03 -3.36
C LEU A 20 9.03 6.40 -3.65
N ASN A 21 9.54 7.13 -4.66
CA ASN A 21 9.05 8.48 -4.97
C ASN A 21 7.63 8.41 -5.53
N HIS A 22 7.37 7.47 -6.42
CA HIS A 22 6.03 7.24 -6.96
C HIS A 22 5.05 6.83 -5.84
N TYR A 23 5.47 5.92 -4.97
CA TYR A 23 4.68 5.53 -3.80
C TYR A 23 4.34 6.71 -2.87
N MET A 24 5.35 7.51 -2.49
CA MET A 24 5.15 8.64 -1.58
C MET A 24 4.25 9.72 -2.19
N LYS A 25 4.42 9.99 -3.49
CA LYS A 25 3.57 10.94 -4.22
C LYS A 25 2.11 10.52 -4.19
N LEU A 26 1.80 9.28 -4.59
CA LEU A 26 0.42 8.80 -4.61
C LEU A 26 -0.19 8.76 -3.21
N LYS A 27 0.58 8.30 -2.21
CA LYS A 27 0.11 8.29 -0.81
C LYS A 27 -0.24 9.71 -0.34
N SER A 28 0.64 10.68 -0.57
CA SER A 28 0.39 12.08 -0.21
C SER A 28 -0.86 12.63 -0.91
N ASP A 29 -1.05 12.31 -2.20
CA ASP A 29 -2.22 12.75 -2.97
C ASP A 29 -3.52 12.17 -2.38
N LEU A 30 -3.54 10.89 -2.00
CA LEU A 30 -4.70 10.24 -1.39
C LEU A 30 -4.97 10.77 0.03
N ASP A 31 -3.93 10.96 0.83
CA ASP A 31 -4.04 11.52 2.17
C ASP A 31 -4.60 12.97 2.11
N SER A 32 -4.17 13.77 1.12
CA SER A 32 -4.69 15.13 0.91
C SER A 32 -6.16 15.18 0.53
N LYS A 33 -6.68 14.09 -0.07
CA LYS A 33 -8.10 13.92 -0.41
C LYS A 33 -8.92 13.33 0.73
N GLY A 34 -8.31 13.07 1.89
CA GLY A 34 -8.95 12.42 3.03
C GLY A 34 -9.27 10.94 2.80
N ILE A 35 -8.65 10.30 1.80
CA ILE A 35 -8.88 8.89 1.49
C ILE A 35 -8.07 8.04 2.47
N SER A 36 -8.74 7.10 3.14
CA SER A 36 -8.05 6.18 4.04
C SER A 36 -7.16 5.22 3.26
N THR A 37 -5.86 5.24 3.57
CA THR A 37 -4.84 4.39 2.93
C THR A 37 -4.24 3.38 3.90
N ARG A 38 -3.80 2.24 3.37
CA ARG A 38 -3.00 1.23 4.09
C ARG A 38 -1.75 0.91 3.29
N SER A 39 -0.62 0.79 3.97
CA SER A 39 0.67 0.57 3.36
C SER A 39 1.27 -0.76 3.78
N GLU A 40 1.95 -1.43 2.86
CA GLU A 40 2.76 -2.61 3.16
C GLU A 40 4.08 -2.53 2.39
N PHE A 41 5.19 -2.81 3.06
CA PHE A 41 6.50 -2.89 2.45
C PHE A 41 7.01 -4.33 2.55
N VAL A 42 7.23 -4.95 1.41
CA VAL A 42 7.76 -6.30 1.31
C VAL A 42 9.19 -6.21 0.83
N ASN A 43 10.14 -6.41 1.75
CA ASN A 43 11.54 -6.48 1.39
C ASN A 43 11.79 -7.81 0.65
N SER A 44 12.23 -7.73 -0.61
CA SER A 44 12.57 -8.91 -1.41
C SER A 44 14.07 -9.18 -1.37
N ARG A 45 14.63 -9.48 -0.19
CA ARG A 45 15.65 -10.54 0.06
C ARG A 45 16.24 -10.51 1.47
N HIS A 46 16.21 -11.70 2.08
CA HIS A 46 17.17 -12.33 3.00
C HIS A 46 17.79 -11.54 4.17
N ARG A 47 17.69 -12.14 5.37
CA ARG A 47 18.52 -11.90 6.56
C ARG A 47 20.00 -11.74 6.16
N GLY A 48 20.45 -10.50 6.06
CA GLY A 48 21.84 -10.13 5.83
C GLY A 48 21.98 -8.65 6.21
N ILE A 49 22.70 -8.40 7.30
CA ILE A 49 22.95 -7.06 7.83
C ILE A 49 23.62 -6.23 6.74
N GLY A 50 22.95 -5.19 6.23
CA GLY A 50 23.59 -4.13 5.44
C GLY A 50 23.13 -3.89 4.00
N SER A 51 22.16 -4.63 3.45
CA SER A 51 21.66 -4.36 2.08
C SER A 51 20.31 -3.66 2.09
N ILE A 52 20.31 -2.35 1.79
CA ILE A 52 19.11 -1.57 1.41
C ILE A 52 18.72 -2.01 0.00
N GLY A 53 18.27 -3.26 -0.15
CA GLY A 53 17.98 -3.89 -1.44
C GLY A 53 16.48 -3.99 -1.68
N ASN A 54 16.02 -3.39 -2.79
CA ASN A 54 14.76 -3.63 -3.50
C ASN A 54 13.62 -4.26 -2.69
N GLY A 55 12.85 -3.42 -2.00
CA GLY A 55 11.55 -3.81 -1.47
C GLY A 55 10.42 -3.27 -2.35
N THR A 56 9.32 -4.00 -2.36
CA THR A 56 8.10 -3.62 -3.06
C THR A 56 7.16 -2.96 -2.07
N TYR A 57 6.72 -1.75 -2.41
CA TYR A 57 5.70 -0.98 -1.71
C TYR A 57 4.33 -1.31 -2.29
N TYR A 58 3.40 -1.61 -1.41
CA TYR A 58 1.99 -1.83 -1.68
C TYR A 58 1.20 -0.71 -1.02
N LEU A 59 0.25 -0.15 -1.75
CA LEU A 59 -0.71 0.82 -1.26
C LEU A 59 -2.12 0.29 -1.51
N TYR A 60 -2.94 0.37 -0.48
CA TYR A 60 -4.34 -0.02 -0.52
C TYR A 60 -5.20 1.18 -0.10
N VAL A 61 -6.41 1.28 -0.64
CA VAL A 61 -7.42 2.25 -0.21
C VAL A 61 -8.61 1.52 0.38
N LYS A 62 -9.28 2.13 1.35
CA LYS A 62 -10.54 1.58 1.86
C LYS A 62 -11.60 1.78 0.79
N LYS A 63 -12.21 0.69 0.35
CA LYS A 63 -13.38 0.76 -0.54
C LYS A 63 -14.49 1.47 0.22
N GLU A 64 -14.91 2.62 -0.28
CA GLU A 64 -16.10 3.26 0.24
C GLU A 64 -17.26 2.29 0.01
N GLU A 65 -17.95 1.91 1.08
CA GLU A 65 -19.25 1.29 0.92
C GLU A 65 -20.08 2.31 0.16
N LYS A 66 -20.47 1.98 -1.07
CA LYS A 66 -21.53 2.70 -1.75
C LYS A 66 -22.71 2.66 -0.81
N ARG A 67 -22.92 3.75 -0.05
CA ARG A 67 -24.21 4.07 0.53
C ARG A 67 -25.11 4.28 -0.68
N ASN A 68 -25.71 3.20 -1.15
CA ASN A 68 -26.85 3.25 -2.04
C ASN A 68 -27.91 4.06 -1.30
N ASN A 69 -28.06 5.33 -1.66
CA ASN A 69 -29.13 6.19 -1.21
C ASN A 69 -29.99 6.51 -2.43
#